data_AF-A0A524PQ67-F1
#
_entry.id   AF-A0A524PQ67-F1
#
_cell.length_a   1.000
_cell.length_b   1.000
_cell.length_c   1.000
_cell.angle_alpha   90.00
_cell.angle_beta   90.00
_cell.angle_gamma   90.00
#
_symmetry.space_group_name_H-M   'P 1'
#
loop_
_entity.id
_entity.type
_entity.pdbx_description
1 polymer ?
#
loop_
_entity_poly.entity_id
_entity_poly.type
_entity_poly.pdbx_seq_one_letter_code
_entity_poly.pdbx_strand_id
1 'polypeptide(L)'
;MSRKISRIVLLVLILVMVNYNPDNIGGSEPVNNTFTVSTSRVVNSLSEGEEFNYVDRTITSFMRLWDLHGASVAIAREGKLIFAKGYGYVDGDSGNRIEPYNRFRIASVSKLVTAVAIMKLAEQNLLDLEGRVFGPEGILNDEYYDNPRDKRVYNITVSHLLSHQGGWTTRWGDQMF
;
A
#
# COMPACT_ATOMS: atom_id res chain seq x y z
N MET A 1 -30.65 -57.90 20.99
CA MET A 1 -29.42 -57.11 21.30
C MET A 1 -29.14 -57.21 22.80
N SER A 2 -27.99 -57.73 23.20
CA SER A 2 -27.69 -58.17 24.57
C SER A 2 -27.71 -57.03 25.60
N ARG A 3 -28.41 -57.23 26.73
CA ARG A 3 -28.45 -56.29 27.89
C ARG A 3 -27.07 -55.87 28.40
N LYS A 4 -26.01 -56.65 28.11
CA LYS A 4 -24.63 -56.32 28.47
C LYS A 4 -24.06 -55.17 27.61
N ILE A 5 -24.38 -55.11 26.31
CA ILE A 5 -23.86 -54.07 25.40
C ILE A 5 -24.46 -52.71 25.75
N SER A 6 -25.75 -52.66 26.10
CA SER A 6 -26.42 -51.43 26.52
C SER A 6 -25.84 -50.85 27.82
N ARG A 7 -25.43 -51.69 28.78
CA ARG A 7 -24.80 -51.25 30.03
C ARG A 7 -23.39 -50.69 29.83
N ILE A 8 -22.63 -51.26 28.90
CA ILE A 8 -21.28 -50.77 28.57
C ILE A 8 -21.36 -49.39 27.91
N VAL A 9 -22.27 -49.22 26.92
CA VAL A 9 -22.45 -47.92 26.26
C VAL A 9 -22.89 -46.84 27.26
N LEU A 10 -23.80 -47.18 28.18
CA LEU A 10 -24.25 -46.24 29.22
C LEU A 10 -23.11 -45.84 30.18
N LEU A 11 -22.26 -46.79 30.59
CA LEU A 11 -21.10 -46.50 31.44
C LEU A 11 -20.08 -45.61 30.75
N VAL A 12 -19.81 -45.84 29.45
CA VAL A 12 -18.93 -44.98 28.66
C VAL A 12 -19.50 -43.56 28.53
N LEU A 13 -20.81 -43.43 28.30
CA LEU A 13 -21.47 -42.13 28.16
C LEU A 13 -21.44 -41.32 29.47
N ILE A 14 -21.65 -42.00 30.61
CA ILE A 14 -21.53 -41.38 31.94
C ILE A 14 -20.08 -40.97 32.21
N LEU A 15 -19.09 -41.78 31.84
CA LEU A 15 -17.68 -41.44 32.04
C LEU A 15 -17.25 -40.23 31.20
N VAL A 16 -17.80 -40.07 30.00
CA VAL A 16 -17.57 -38.90 29.14
C VAL A 16 -18.22 -37.64 29.73
N MET A 17 -19.43 -37.76 30.30
CA MET A 17 -20.12 -36.63 30.94
C MET A 17 -19.45 -36.21 32.26
N VAL A 18 -18.94 -37.14 33.06
CA VAL A 18 -18.28 -36.83 34.34
C VAL A 18 -16.91 -36.17 34.13
N ASN A 19 -16.21 -36.47 33.02
CA ASN A 19 -14.96 -35.81 32.66
C ASN A 19 -15.15 -34.52 31.85
N TYR A 20 -16.38 -34.16 31.51
CA TYR A 20 -16.66 -32.90 30.84
C TYR A 20 -16.78 -31.79 31.88
N ASN A 21 -15.65 -31.14 32.17
CA ASN A 21 -15.59 -29.99 33.05
C ASN A 21 -15.49 -28.70 32.20
N PRO A 22 -16.62 -28.03 31.90
CA PRO A 22 -16.64 -26.89 30.96
C PRO A 22 -15.85 -25.68 31.47
N ASP A 23 -15.53 -25.64 32.76
CA ASP A 23 -14.83 -24.54 33.42
C ASP A 23 -13.29 -24.70 33.42
N ASN A 24 -12.75 -25.73 32.78
CA ASN A 24 -11.30 -25.97 32.70
C ASN A 24 -10.67 -25.48 31.37
N ILE A 25 -11.32 -24.53 30.72
CA ILE A 25 -10.70 -23.72 29.65
C ILE A 25 -9.89 -22.64 30.35
N GLY A 26 -8.57 -22.84 30.39
CA GLY A 26 -7.50 -21.89 30.73
C GLY A 26 -7.87 -20.62 31.49
N GLY A 27 -7.34 -20.48 32.71
CA GLY A 27 -7.46 -19.27 33.51
C GLY A 27 -7.31 -17.99 32.69
N SER A 28 -8.36 -17.19 32.65
CA SER A 28 -8.35 -15.85 32.09
C SER A 28 -7.77 -14.89 33.12
N GLU A 29 -6.46 -14.96 33.32
CA GLU A 29 -5.72 -13.76 33.72
C GLU A 29 -6.08 -12.69 32.67
N PRO A 30 -6.63 -11.52 33.07
CA PRO A 30 -6.90 -10.47 32.11
C PRO A 30 -5.56 -10.01 31.57
N VAL A 31 -5.21 -10.49 30.39
CA VAL A 31 -4.11 -9.95 29.59
C VAL A 31 -4.51 -8.52 29.27
N ASN A 32 -4.08 -7.58 30.12
CA ASN A 32 -4.05 -6.16 29.81
C ASN A 32 -2.99 -5.94 28.72
N ASN A 33 -3.22 -6.51 27.53
CA ASN A 33 -2.60 -6.06 26.31
C ASN A 33 -3.31 -4.76 25.92
N THR A 34 -3.09 -3.71 26.71
CA THR A 34 -3.03 -2.40 26.12
C THR A 34 -1.82 -2.44 25.20
N PHE A 35 -2.04 -2.90 23.96
CA PHE A 35 -1.16 -2.55 22.87
C PHE A 35 -1.21 -1.02 22.79
N THR A 36 -0.34 -0.35 23.54
CA THR A 36 0.02 1.00 23.19
C THR A 36 0.61 0.84 21.80
N VAL A 37 -0.11 1.31 20.79
CA VAL A 37 0.47 1.52 19.47
C VAL A 37 1.53 2.58 19.70
N SER A 38 2.72 2.15 20.12
CA SER A 38 3.93 2.91 19.89
C SER A 38 4.03 2.92 18.39
N THR A 39 3.43 3.92 17.75
CA THR A 39 3.77 4.23 16.37
C THR A 39 5.24 4.64 16.44
N SER A 40 6.14 3.67 16.34
CA SER A 40 7.55 3.91 16.17
C SER A 40 7.68 4.52 14.79
N ARG A 41 7.40 5.83 14.70
CA ARG A 41 7.58 6.59 13.49
C ARG A 41 9.04 6.44 13.11
N VAL A 42 9.27 6.21 11.82
CA VAL A 42 10.62 6.29 11.27
C VAL A 42 11.05 7.76 11.39
N VAL A 43 12.11 7.99 12.15
CA VAL A 43 12.66 9.33 12.47
C VAL A 43 14.12 9.39 12.09
N ASN A 44 14.63 10.61 11.88
CA ASN A 44 16.01 10.88 11.48
C ASN A 44 17.05 10.20 12.38
N SER A 45 16.82 10.15 13.70
CA SER A 45 17.77 9.57 14.66
C SER A 45 18.04 8.08 14.45
N LEU A 46 17.18 7.36 13.71
CA LEU A 46 17.43 5.97 13.31
C LEU A 46 18.46 5.84 12.18
N SER A 47 18.93 6.96 11.63
CA SER A 47 19.81 7.03 10.45
C SER A 47 20.89 8.12 10.60
N GLU A 48 21.30 8.43 11.83
CA GLU A 48 22.35 9.40 12.18
C GLU A 48 23.68 8.76 12.60
N GLY A 49 23.79 7.43 12.57
CA GLY A 49 25.03 6.71 12.87
C GLY A 49 26.16 6.97 11.87
N GLU A 50 27.41 6.77 12.30
CA GLU A 50 28.61 7.02 11.48
C GLU A 50 28.64 6.18 10.20
N GLU A 51 28.01 5.01 10.22
CA GLU A 51 27.83 4.13 9.06
C GLU A 51 27.09 4.80 7.90
N PHE A 52 26.32 5.86 8.16
CA PHE A 52 25.56 6.59 7.15
C PHE A 52 26.24 7.89 6.67
N ASN A 53 27.41 8.23 7.19
CA ASN A 53 28.16 9.45 6.82
C ASN A 53 28.40 9.59 5.30
N TYR A 54 28.61 8.46 4.62
CA TYR A 54 28.78 8.45 3.16
C TYR A 54 27.48 8.82 2.42
N VAL A 55 26.35 8.25 2.86
CA VAL A 55 25.02 8.55 2.31
C VAL A 55 24.69 10.02 2.53
N ASP A 56 24.87 10.50 3.76
CA ASP A 56 24.63 11.90 4.13
C ASP A 56 25.41 12.89 3.28
N ARG A 57 26.71 12.65 3.10
CA ARG A 57 27.57 13.51 2.27
C ARG A 57 27.12 13.52 0.81
N THR A 58 26.72 12.37 0.30
CA THR A 58 26.28 12.21 -1.09
C THR A 58 24.97 12.97 -1.32
N ILE A 59 23.96 12.74 -0.48
CA ILE A 59 22.66 13.42 -0.59
C ILE A 59 22.81 14.93 -0.38
N THR A 60 23.54 15.37 0.65
CA THR A 60 23.76 16.79 0.91
C THR A 60 24.48 17.48 -0.25
N SER A 61 25.46 16.81 -0.88
CA SER A 61 26.16 17.37 -2.04
C SER A 61 25.26 17.45 -3.28
N PHE A 62 24.40 16.45 -3.49
CA PHE A 62 23.40 16.48 -4.56
C PHE A 62 22.40 17.61 -4.36
N MET A 63 21.85 17.76 -3.15
CA MET A 63 20.92 18.85 -2.83
C MET A 63 21.55 20.22 -3.05
N ARG A 64 22.80 20.42 -2.63
CA ARG A 64 23.52 21.68 -2.86
C ARG A 64 23.77 21.95 -4.35
N LEU A 65 24.08 20.93 -5.14
CA LEU A 65 24.32 21.08 -6.58
C LEU A 65 23.08 21.55 -7.33
N TRP A 66 21.90 21.10 -6.90
CA TRP A 66 20.61 21.36 -7.56
C TRP A 66 19.73 22.36 -6.83
N ASP A 67 20.28 23.04 -5.82
CA ASP A 67 19.57 24.03 -4.99
C ASP A 67 18.25 23.48 -4.41
N LEU A 68 18.30 22.26 -3.88
CA LEU A 68 17.13 21.60 -3.29
C LEU A 68 17.01 21.97 -1.81
N HIS A 69 15.89 22.61 -1.45
CA HIS A 69 15.61 23.02 -0.06
C HIS A 69 15.22 21.87 0.88
N GLY A 70 14.80 20.73 0.33
CA GLY A 70 14.30 19.62 1.14
C GLY A 70 14.22 18.29 0.39
N ALA A 71 14.52 17.20 1.08
CA ALA A 71 14.39 15.85 0.57
C ALA A 71 14.05 14.87 1.70
N SER A 72 13.42 13.75 1.36
CA SER A 72 13.31 12.57 2.23
C SER A 72 13.81 11.37 1.44
N VAL A 73 14.76 10.63 2.01
CA VAL A 73 15.45 9.53 1.33
C VAL A 73 15.31 8.27 2.18
N ALA A 74 14.91 7.18 1.54
CA ALA A 74 14.81 5.86 2.13
C ALA A 74 15.59 4.84 1.27
N ILE A 75 16.33 3.95 1.92
CA ILE A 75 17.07 2.86 1.27
C ILE A 75 16.62 1.54 1.89
N ALA A 76 16.17 0.62 1.05
CA ALA A 76 15.80 -0.73 1.46
C ALA A 76 16.66 -1.76 0.73
N ARG A 77 17.05 -2.82 1.45
CA ARG A 77 17.82 -3.95 0.94
C ARG A 77 17.22 -5.24 1.50
N GLU A 78 16.98 -6.22 0.63
CA GLU A 78 16.42 -7.53 1.02
C GLU A 78 15.11 -7.40 1.82
N GLY A 79 14.22 -6.49 1.38
CA GLY A 79 12.93 -6.24 2.02
C GLY A 79 13.00 -5.50 3.36
N LYS A 80 14.19 -5.08 3.81
CA LYS A 80 14.40 -4.34 5.06
C LYS A 80 14.75 -2.89 4.76
N LEU A 81 14.09 -1.97 5.45
CA LEU A 81 14.49 -0.56 5.47
C LEU A 81 15.77 -0.44 6.30
N ILE A 82 16.85 0.02 5.69
CA ILE A 82 18.17 0.13 6.33
C ILE A 82 18.59 1.59 6.57
N PHE A 83 17.91 2.54 5.92
CA PHE A 83 18.16 3.97 6.07
C PHE A 83 16.88 4.74 5.74
N ALA A 84 16.57 5.75 6.53
CA ALA A 84 15.50 6.69 6.25
C ALA A 84 15.76 8.04 6.94
N LYS A 85 15.94 9.10 6.16
CA LYS A 85 16.30 10.42 6.68
C LYS A 85 15.70 11.53 5.84
N GLY A 86 15.21 12.55 6.52
CA GLY A 86 14.87 13.84 5.96
C GLY A 86 16.06 14.80 5.99
N TYR A 87 16.16 15.61 4.94
CA TYR A 87 17.20 16.63 4.75
C TYR A 87 16.54 17.96 4.45
N GLY A 88 17.11 19.05 4.96
CA GLY A 88 16.53 20.38 4.82
C GLY A 88 15.35 20.61 5.76
N TYR A 89 14.42 21.46 5.34
CA TYR A 89 13.35 21.99 6.20
C TYR A 89 11.98 21.97 5.50
N VAL A 90 10.92 21.82 6.28
CA VAL A 90 9.54 21.66 5.76
C VAL A 90 9.03 22.94 5.07
N ASP A 91 9.43 24.12 5.54
CA ASP A 91 8.98 25.43 5.04
C ASP A 91 10.14 26.45 5.06
N GLY A 92 11.04 26.38 4.06
CA GLY A 92 12.19 27.27 3.93
C GLY A 92 13.23 27.09 5.05
N ASP A 93 14.33 27.85 4.99
CA ASP A 93 15.54 27.62 5.82
C ASP A 93 15.35 27.82 7.33
N SER A 94 14.21 28.36 7.77
CA SER A 94 13.86 28.60 9.18
C SER A 94 12.81 27.63 9.73
N GLY A 95 12.40 26.61 8.98
CA GLY A 95 11.35 25.67 9.35
C GLY A 95 11.81 24.53 10.27
N ASN A 96 10.89 23.61 10.58
CA ASN A 96 11.23 22.34 11.21
C ASN A 96 12.05 21.48 10.24
N ARG A 97 13.03 20.72 10.75
CA ARG A 97 13.76 19.74 9.92
C ARG A 97 12.77 18.76 9.31
N ILE A 98 13.01 18.39 8.07
CA ILE A 98 12.28 17.30 7.44
C ILE A 98 12.61 16.02 8.20
N GLU A 99 11.57 15.29 8.56
CA GLU A 99 11.58 13.93 9.07
C GLU A 99 11.09 12.96 7.98
N PRO A 100 11.44 11.67 8.05
CA PRO A 100 11.04 10.68 7.05
C PRO A 100 9.52 10.57 6.85
N TYR A 101 8.73 10.90 7.87
CA TYR A 101 7.27 10.85 7.85
C TYR A 101 6.60 12.13 7.29
N ASN A 102 7.35 13.20 7.02
CA ASN A 102 6.77 14.40 6.41
C ASN A 102 6.27 14.10 5.00
N ARG A 103 5.15 14.72 4.64
CA ARG A 103 4.44 14.46 3.37
C ARG A 103 4.97 15.36 2.27
N PHE A 104 5.24 14.77 1.11
CA PHE A 104 5.56 15.48 -0.13
C PHE A 104 4.42 15.32 -1.14
N ARG A 105 4.29 16.28 -2.06
CA ARG A 105 3.46 16.08 -3.26
C ARG A 105 4.23 15.20 -4.23
N ILE A 106 3.74 13.99 -4.47
CA ILE A 106 4.47 12.95 -5.20
C ILE A 106 4.28 12.98 -6.73
N ALA A 107 3.43 13.88 -7.24
CA ALA A 107 3.16 14.08 -8.66
C ALA A 107 2.96 12.74 -9.42
N SER A 108 3.72 12.50 -10.50
CA SER A 108 3.59 11.32 -11.35
C SER A 108 3.93 9.99 -10.66
N VAL A 109 4.54 9.98 -9.46
CA VAL A 109 4.69 8.75 -8.67
C VAL A 109 3.33 8.15 -8.31
N SER A 110 2.27 8.96 -8.22
CA SER A 110 0.88 8.49 -8.02
C SER A 110 0.42 7.46 -9.05
N LYS A 111 0.97 7.47 -10.27
CA LYS A 111 0.58 6.56 -11.34
C LYS A 111 0.88 5.09 -11.01
N LEU A 112 1.98 4.83 -10.30
CA LEU A 112 2.30 3.47 -9.84
C LEU A 112 1.26 2.95 -8.86
N VAL A 113 0.76 3.81 -7.97
CA VAL A 113 -0.30 3.45 -7.01
C VAL A 113 -1.59 3.11 -7.75
N THR A 114 -1.99 3.95 -8.72
CA THR A 114 -3.15 3.69 -9.58
C THR A 114 -3.00 2.42 -10.41
N ALA A 115 -1.83 2.19 -11.01
CA ALA A 115 -1.55 0.98 -11.78
C ALA A 115 -1.65 -0.28 -10.93
N VAL A 116 -1.11 -0.27 -9.70
CA VAL A 116 -1.28 -1.38 -8.75
C VAL A 116 -2.76 -1.61 -8.45
N ALA A 117 -3.54 -0.56 -8.17
CA ALA A 117 -4.97 -0.71 -7.92
C ALA A 117 -5.71 -1.36 -9.10
N ILE A 118 -5.42 -0.92 -10.34
CA ILE A 118 -5.98 -1.52 -11.56
C ILE A 118 -5.60 -3.00 -11.67
N MET A 119 -4.33 -3.35 -11.43
CA MET A 119 -3.88 -4.74 -11.48
C MET A 119 -4.53 -5.61 -10.40
N LYS A 120 -4.78 -5.08 -9.18
CA LYS A 120 -5.53 -5.81 -8.15
C LYS A 120 -6.97 -6.07 -8.56
N LEU A 121 -7.63 -5.13 -9.25
CA LEU A 121 -8.97 -5.34 -9.80
C LEU A 121 -8.96 -6.40 -10.90
N ALA A 122 -7.95 -6.38 -11.77
CA ALA A 122 -7.78 -7.38 -12.83
C ALA A 122 -7.54 -8.79 -12.26
N GLU A 123 -6.68 -8.93 -11.25
CA GLU A 123 -6.47 -10.20 -10.52
C GLU A 123 -7.77 -10.76 -9.92
N GLN A 124 -8.69 -9.88 -9.52
CA GLN A 124 -9.99 -10.25 -8.96
C GLN A 124 -11.07 -10.48 -10.02
N ASN A 125 -10.73 -10.38 -11.32
CA ASN A 125 -11.67 -10.39 -12.45
C ASN A 125 -12.76 -9.31 -12.36
N LEU A 126 -12.49 -8.21 -11.64
CA LEU A 126 -13.40 -7.06 -11.53
C LEU A 126 -13.20 -6.04 -12.66
N LEU A 127 -12.09 -6.16 -13.39
CA LEU A 127 -11.75 -5.28 -14.51
C LEU A 127 -10.95 -6.06 -15.55
N ASP A 128 -11.34 -5.92 -16.83
CA ASP A 128 -10.62 -6.51 -17.95
C ASP A 128 -9.59 -5.51 -18.52
N LEU A 129 -8.34 -5.95 -18.66
CA LEU A 129 -7.27 -5.10 -19.22
C LEU A 129 -7.48 -4.80 -20.71
N GLU A 130 -8.17 -5.69 -21.43
CA GLU A 130 -8.54 -5.49 -22.83
C GLU A 130 -9.93 -4.83 -22.99
N GLY A 131 -10.60 -4.55 -21.87
CA GLY A 131 -11.87 -3.83 -21.83
C GLY A 131 -11.74 -2.41 -22.39
N ARG A 132 -12.76 -1.98 -23.14
CA ARG A 132 -12.82 -0.62 -23.69
C ARG A 132 -13.03 0.39 -22.57
N VAL A 133 -12.28 1.49 -22.59
CA VAL A 133 -12.36 2.48 -21.51
C VAL A 133 -13.49 3.47 -21.76
N PHE A 134 -13.64 3.97 -22.99
CA PHE A 134 -14.53 5.10 -23.28
C PHE A 134 -15.71 4.71 -24.16
N GLY A 135 -16.79 5.47 -24.03
CA GLY A 135 -17.97 5.40 -24.87
C GLY A 135 -19.09 4.55 -24.27
N PRO A 136 -20.22 4.41 -24.98
CA PRO A 136 -21.43 3.78 -24.44
C PRO A 136 -21.22 2.34 -23.93
N GLU A 137 -20.31 1.60 -24.57
CA GLU A 137 -19.95 0.21 -24.23
C GLU A 137 -18.66 0.11 -23.39
N GLY A 138 -18.09 1.25 -22.97
CA GLY A 138 -16.86 1.31 -22.20
C GLY A 138 -17.09 1.31 -20.69
N ILE A 139 -16.00 1.24 -19.93
CA ILE A 139 -16.00 1.39 -18.47
C ILE A 139 -16.51 2.78 -18.06
N LEU A 140 -16.10 3.82 -18.79
CA LEU A 140 -16.53 5.20 -18.66
C LEU A 140 -17.54 5.50 -19.76
N ASN A 141 -18.81 5.26 -19.44
CA ASN A 141 -19.94 5.35 -20.37
C ASN A 141 -20.89 6.53 -20.10
N ASP A 142 -20.48 7.47 -19.25
CA ASP A 142 -21.22 8.72 -19.05
C ASP A 142 -21.23 9.59 -20.32
N GLU A 143 -22.24 10.44 -20.47
CA GLU A 143 -22.42 11.34 -21.63
C GLU A 143 -21.17 12.20 -21.92
N TYR A 144 -20.38 12.52 -20.90
CA TYR A 144 -19.12 13.25 -21.05
C TYR A 144 -18.09 12.52 -21.94
N TYR A 145 -18.10 11.19 -21.93
CA TYR A 145 -17.24 10.34 -22.76
C TYR A 145 -17.94 9.87 -24.03
N ASP A 146 -19.19 10.27 -24.20
CA ASP A 146 -19.94 10.05 -25.42
C ASP A 146 -19.63 11.15 -26.44
N ASN A 147 -19.53 10.77 -27.70
CA ASN A 147 -19.22 11.66 -28.82
C ASN A 147 -17.82 12.39 -28.83
N PRO A 148 -16.68 11.67 -28.73
CA PRO A 148 -15.37 12.27 -28.98
C PRO A 148 -15.22 12.68 -30.45
N ARG A 149 -14.41 13.72 -30.70
CA ARG A 149 -14.07 14.19 -32.05
C ARG A 149 -13.39 13.10 -32.89
N ASP A 150 -12.48 12.34 -32.28
CA ASP A 150 -11.84 11.19 -32.91
C ASP A 150 -12.45 9.90 -32.37
N LYS A 151 -13.11 9.14 -33.25
CA LYS A 151 -13.81 7.90 -32.88
C LYS A 151 -12.84 6.76 -32.54
N ARG A 152 -11.55 6.88 -32.84
CA ARG A 152 -10.53 5.90 -32.43
C ARG A 152 -10.38 5.81 -30.90
N VAL A 153 -10.83 6.84 -30.16
CA VAL A 153 -10.86 6.84 -28.68
C VAL A 153 -11.63 5.65 -28.13
N TYR A 154 -12.68 5.18 -28.82
CA TYR A 154 -13.46 4.01 -28.41
C TYR A 154 -12.68 2.68 -28.51
N ASN A 155 -11.53 2.66 -29.18
CA ASN A 155 -10.66 1.48 -29.25
C ASN A 155 -9.59 1.47 -28.14
N ILE A 156 -9.55 2.48 -27.28
CA ILE A 156 -8.60 2.52 -26.17
C ILE A 156 -9.00 1.49 -25.11
N THR A 157 -8.07 0.58 -24.78
CA THR A 157 -8.24 -0.41 -23.71
C THR A 157 -7.57 0.08 -22.44
N VAL A 158 -7.86 -0.57 -21.31
CA VAL A 158 -7.16 -0.27 -20.05
C VAL A 158 -5.65 -0.51 -20.19
N SER A 159 -5.24 -1.57 -20.89
CA SER A 159 -3.84 -1.88 -21.20
C SER A 159 -3.15 -0.75 -21.97
N HIS A 160 -3.84 -0.13 -22.94
CA HIS A 160 -3.32 1.06 -23.62
C HIS A 160 -3.10 2.23 -22.65
N LEU A 161 -3.96 2.43 -21.65
CA LEU A 161 -3.76 3.48 -20.64
C LEU A 161 -2.56 3.19 -19.74
N LEU A 162 -2.45 1.97 -19.21
CA LEU A 162 -1.35 1.56 -18.34
C LEU A 162 0.02 1.66 -19.02
N SER A 163 0.06 1.47 -20.35
CA SER A 163 1.29 1.47 -21.16
C SER A 163 1.56 2.79 -21.89
N HIS A 164 0.78 3.85 -21.63
CA HIS A 164 0.89 5.15 -22.30
C HIS A 164 0.70 5.08 -23.84
N GLN A 165 -0.14 4.16 -24.31
CA GLN A 165 -0.43 3.93 -25.74
C GLN A 165 -1.82 4.43 -26.16
N GLY A 166 -2.47 5.27 -25.35
CA GLY A 166 -3.78 5.85 -25.68
C GLY A 166 -3.75 6.90 -26.80
N GLY A 167 -2.56 7.28 -27.28
CA GLY A 167 -2.41 8.14 -28.46
C GLY A 167 -2.41 9.65 -28.18
N TRP A 168 -2.43 10.07 -26.91
CA TRP A 168 -2.28 11.48 -26.54
C TRP A 168 -0.84 11.96 -26.71
N THR A 169 -0.70 13.22 -27.09
CA THR A 169 0.60 13.89 -27.25
C THR A 169 0.62 15.16 -26.42
N THR A 170 1.80 15.54 -25.96
CA THR A 170 2.03 16.78 -25.18
C THR A 170 1.81 18.07 -26.00
N ARG A 171 1.69 17.96 -27.33
CA ARG A 171 1.66 19.11 -28.27
C ARG A 171 0.43 20.02 -28.13
N TRP A 172 -0.67 19.52 -27.60
CA TRP A 172 -1.96 20.24 -27.57
C TRP A 172 -2.47 20.56 -26.17
N GLY A 173 -1.57 20.62 -25.19
CA GLY A 173 -1.94 20.66 -23.79
C GLY A 173 -2.16 19.23 -23.32
N ASP A 174 -1.18 18.77 -22.58
CA ASP A 174 -1.13 17.42 -22.07
C ASP A 174 -2.30 17.17 -21.11
N GLN A 175 -3.19 16.25 -21.49
CA GLN A 175 -4.41 15.96 -20.73
C GLN A 175 -4.20 14.86 -19.70
N MET A 176 -3.05 14.16 -19.75
CA MET A 176 -2.76 13.01 -18.90
C MET A 176 -1.37 13.08 -18.22
N PHE A 177 -0.59 14.13 -18.49
CA PHE A 177 0.55 14.59 -17.69
C PHE A 177 0.58 16.10 -17.50
#